data_AF-A0ABD4Q7V4-F1
#
_entry.id   AF-A0ABD4Q7V4-F1
#
_cell.length_a   1.000
_cell.length_b   1.000
_cell.length_c   1.000
_cell.angle_alpha   90.00
_cell.angle_beta   90.00
_cell.angle_gamma   90.00
#
_symmetry.space_group_name_H-M   'P 1'
#
loop_
_entity.id
_entity.type
_entity.pdbx_description
1 polymer ?
#
loop_
_entity_poly.entity_id
_entity_poly.type
_entity_poly.pdbx_seq_one_letter_code
_entity_poly.pdbx_strand_id
1 'polypeptide(L)' 'MTMADKIVVMDHGEVVQIGTPEDVYNRPGSPFVADFIGAINFFEGPRFVGHLPDENALLAIRPEHVRLLDHDTECGI' A
#
# COMPACT_ATOMS: atom_id res chain seq x y z
N MET A 1 -7.70 1.55 -18.17
CA MET A 1 -8.33 0.23 -18.38
C MET A 1 -7.25 -0.73 -18.88
N THR A 2 -6.80 -1.64 -18.04
CA THR A 2 -5.84 -2.70 -18.41
C THR A 2 -6.56 -3.87 -19.07
N MET A 3 -5.99 -4.42 -20.15
CA MET A 3 -6.57 -5.51 -20.97
C MET A 3 -6.52 -6.91 -20.33
N ALA A 4 -6.05 -7.05 -19.07
CA ALA A 4 -5.87 -8.36 -18.45
C ALA A 4 -7.05 -8.72 -17.54
N ASP A 5 -7.74 -9.81 -17.85
CA ASP A 5 -8.83 -10.35 -17.03
C ASP A 5 -8.31 -10.91 -15.69
N LYS A 6 -7.05 -11.36 -15.64
CA LYS A 6 -6.34 -11.80 -14.44
C LYS A 6 -4.85 -11.51 -14.51
N ILE A 7 -4.26 -11.24 -13.36
CA ILE A 7 -2.83 -11.10 -13.12
C ILE A 7 -2.40 -12.19 -12.15
N VAL A 8 -1.22 -12.76 -12.41
CA VAL A 8 -0.53 -13.69 -11.51
C VAL A 8 0.74 -13.01 -11.03
N VAL A 9 0.90 -12.88 -9.71
CA VAL A 9 2.13 -12.38 -9.08
C VAL A 9 2.93 -13.58 -8.58
N MET A 10 4.21 -13.62 -8.97
CA MET A 10 5.13 -14.70 -8.63
C MET A 10 6.36 -14.14 -7.90
N ASP A 11 6.86 -14.89 -6.92
CA ASP A 11 8.08 -14.61 -6.18
C ASP A 11 8.93 -15.89 -6.15
N HIS A 12 10.21 -15.80 -6.55
CA HIS A 12 11.13 -16.95 -6.62
C HIS A 12 10.61 -18.22 -7.34
N GLY A 13 9.70 -18.05 -8.30
CA GLY A 13 9.09 -19.17 -9.04
C GLY A 13 7.86 -19.78 -8.37
N GLU A 14 7.46 -19.28 -7.20
CA GLU A 14 6.20 -19.63 -6.54
C GLU A 14 5.11 -18.59 -6.82
N VAL A 15 3.87 -19.05 -6.91
CA VAL A 15 2.72 -18.15 -7.12
C VAL A 15 2.29 -17.57 -5.77
N VAL A 16 2.36 -16.24 -5.66
CA VAL A 16 2.01 -15.51 -4.43
C VAL A 16 0.54 -15.12 -4.44
N GLN A 17 0.02 -14.62 -5.57
CA GLN A 17 -1.38 -14.22 -5.68
C GLN A 17 -1.87 -14.27 -7.14
N ILE A 18 -3.13 -14.67 -7.32
CA ILE A 18 -3.84 -14.64 -8.60
C ILE A 18 -5.13 -13.85 -8.41
N GLY A 19 -5.40 -12.86 -9.24
CA GLY A 19 -6.61 -12.04 -9.13
C GLY A 19 -6.82 -11.11 -10.32
N THR A 20 -7.92 -10.36 -10.33
CA THR A 20 -8.08 -9.27 -11.29
C THR A 20 -7.06 -8.16 -10.98
N PRO A 21 -6.68 -7.31 -11.95
CA PRO A 21 -5.79 -6.18 -11.67
C PRO A 21 -6.25 -5.31 -10.50
N GLU A 22 -7.57 -5.12 -10.39
CA GLU A 22 -8.20 -4.37 -9.31
C GLU A 22 -8.09 -5.09 -7.96
N ASP A 23 -8.28 -6.41 -7.91
CA ASP A 23 -8.12 -7.19 -6.67
C ASP A 23 -6.69 -7.17 -6.17
N VAL A 24 -5.71 -7.38 -7.06
CA VAL A 24 -4.30 -7.38 -6.68
C VAL A 24 -3.86 -5.97 -6.23
N TYR A 25 -4.46 -4.92 -6.79
CA TYR A 25 -4.24 -3.54 -6.36
C TYR A 25 -4.90 -3.23 -5.01
N ASN A 26 -6.20 -3.47 -4.87
CA ASN A 26 -6.98 -3.05 -3.70
C ASN A 26 -6.77 -3.97 -2.49
N ARG A 27 -6.43 -5.24 -2.72
CA ARG A 27 -6.31 -6.28 -1.69
C ARG A 27 -5.05 -7.13 -1.94
N PRO A 28 -3.86 -6.55 -1.74
CA PRO A 28 -2.63 -7.32 -1.84
C PRO A 28 -2.59 -8.39 -0.73
N GLY A 29 -2.37 -9.64 -1.11
CA GLY A 29 -2.27 -10.79 -0.20
C GLY A 29 -0.93 -10.88 0.51
N SER A 30 0.05 -10.06 0.11
CA SER A 30 1.39 -9.99 0.71
C SER A 30 1.99 -8.59 0.50
N PRO A 31 2.87 -8.10 1.40
CA PRO A 31 3.61 -6.85 1.21
C PRO A 31 4.36 -6.78 -0.12
N PHE A 32 4.90 -7.91 -0.59
CA PHE A 32 5.57 -8.03 -1.88
C PHE A 32 4.62 -7.69 -3.05
N VAL A 33 3.38 -8.18 -2.98
CA VAL A 33 2.36 -7.91 -4.01
C VAL A 33 1.97 -6.42 -4.01
N ALA A 34 1.91 -5.83 -2.81
CA ALA A 34 1.60 -4.42 -2.63
C ALA A 34 2.67 -3.54 -3.30
N ASP A 35 3.95 -3.87 -3.09
CA ASP A 35 5.11 -3.19 -3.69
C ASP A 35 5.18 -3.39 -5.22
N PHE A 36 4.83 -4.59 -5.70
CA PHE A 36 4.94 -4.94 -7.12
C PHE A 36 3.95 -4.21 -8.04
N ILE A 37 2.71 -3.98 -7.57
CA ILE A 37 1.62 -3.48 -8.42
C ILE A 37 1.63 -1.95 -8.57
N GLY A 38 2.31 -1.20 -7.69
CA GLY A 38 2.40 0.24 -7.85
C GLY A 38 3.18 0.96 -6.75
N ALA A 39 3.30 2.27 -6.88
CA ALA A 39 3.97 3.12 -5.90
C ALA A 39 3.21 3.08 -4.57
N ILE A 40 3.78 2.43 -3.57
CA ILE A 40 3.30 2.41 -2.19
C ILE A 40 4.38 3.02 -1.31
N ASN A 41 3.99 3.90 -0.40
CA ASN A 41 4.88 4.37 0.64
C ASN A 41 4.78 3.42 1.83
N PHE A 42 5.90 2.80 2.20
CA PHE A 42 6.03 2.02 3.41
C PHE A 42 6.59 2.91 4.51
N PHE A 43 5.90 2.95 5.65
CA PHE A 43 6.35 3.63 6.86
C PHE A 43 6.57 2.59 7.94
N GLU A 44 7.78 2.58 8.49
CA GLU A 44 8.10 1.88 9.72
C GLU A 44 7.61 2.73 10.89
N GLY A 45 6.60 2.25 11.61
CA GLY A 45 6.02 3.00 12.72
C GLY A 45 4.96 2.18 13.46
N PRO A 46 4.59 2.60 14.67
CA PRO A 46 3.58 1.87 15.45
C PRO A 46 2.26 1.84 14.67
N ARG A 47 1.78 0.65 14.28
CA ARG A 47 0.43 0.53 13.71
C ARG A 47 -0.58 0.77 14.81
N PHE A 48 -1.57 1.61 14.53
CA PHE A 48 -2.86 1.58 15.21
C PHE A 48 -3.79 0.61 14.47
N VAL A 49 -3.56 -0.71 14.61
CA VAL A 49 -4.54 -1.72 14.19
C VAL A 49 -5.39 -2.05 15.41
N GLY A 50 -6.55 -1.39 15.53
CA GLY A 50 -7.53 -1.67 16.58
C GLY A 50 -6.95 -1.66 18.00
N HIS A 51 -6.72 -0.48 18.59
CA HIS A 51 -6.37 -0.30 20.01
C HIS A 51 -5.12 -1.02 20.56
N LEU A 52 -4.43 -1.87 19.79
CA LEU A 52 -3.16 -2.49 20.18
C LEU A 52 -2.01 -1.87 19.37
N PRO A 53 -1.02 -1.25 20.04
CA PRO A 53 0.21 -0.83 19.39
C PRO A 53 1.05 -2.08 19.12
N ASP A 54 1.23 -2.41 17.85
CA ASP A 54 2.28 -3.34 17.42
C ASP A 54 3.50 -2.51 16.99
N GLU A 55 4.61 -2.74 17.68
CA GLU A 55 5.87 -2.00 17.55
C GLU A 55 6.65 -2.34 16.27
N ASN A 56 6.26 -3.38 15.52
CA ASN A 56 6.98 -3.82 14.32
C ASN A 56 6.12 -3.90 13.05
N ALA A 57 5.14 -3.02 12.95
CA ALA A 57 4.08 -3.18 11.99
C ALA A 57 4.24 -2.21 10.81
N LEU A 58 4.52 -2.74 9.62
CA LEU A 58 4.69 -1.93 8.41
C LEU A 58 3.37 -1.28 7.98
N LEU A 59 3.35 0.05 7.92
CA LEU A 59 2.21 0.84 7.43
C LEU A 59 2.41 1.14 5.94
N ALA A 60 1.56 0.60 5.09
CA ALA A 60 1.56 0.87 3.65
C ALA A 60 0.48 1.92 3.33
N ILE A 61 0.86 3.08 2.79
CA ILE A 61 -0.05 4.13 2.34
C ILE A 61 0.16 4.39 0.85
N ARG A 62 -0.93 4.36 0.08
CA ARG A 62 -0.91 4.71 -1.34
C ARG A 62 -0.93 6.23 -1.53
N PRO A 63 -0.16 6.79 -2.49
CA PRO A 63 -0.04 8.23 -2.68
C PRO A 63 -1.37 8.92 -3.00
N GLU A 64 -2.32 8.26 -3.66
CA GLU A 64 -3.67 8.80 -3.93
C GLU A 64 -4.53 8.99 -2.67
N HIS A 65 -4.18 8.33 -1.56
CA HIS A 65 -4.82 8.52 -0.26
C HIS A 65 -4.11 9.57 0.60
N VAL A 66 -3.01 10.17 0.12
CA VAL A 66 -2.29 11.24 0.81
C VAL A 66 -2.65 12.57 0.15
N ARG A 67 -3.15 13.51 0.96
CA ARG A 67 -3.30 14.90 0.56
C ARG A 67 -2.28 15.73 1.32
N LEU A 68 -1.35 16.35 0.59
CA LEU A 68 -0.49 17.36 1.17
C LEU A 68 -1.32 18.62 1.40
N LEU A 69 -1.37 19.08 2.65
CA LEU A 69 -1.87 20.39 2.99
C LEU A 69 -0.66 21.30 3.07
N ASP A 70 -0.60 22.33 2.25
CA ASP A 70 0.41 23.36 2.40
C ASP A 70 0.23 24.00 3.77
N HIS A 71 1.31 24.04 4.55
CA HIS A 71 1.34 24.82 5.77
C HIS A 71 1.53 26.27 5.33
N ASP A 72 0.42 26.90 4.93
CA ASP A 72 0.41 28.32 4.63
C ASP A 72 1.05 29.07 5.79
N THR A 73 2.02 29.88 5.41
CA THR A 73 2.82 30.68 6.31
C THR A 73 1.96 31.87 6.74
N GLU A 74 0.99 31.62 7.61
CA GLU A 74 0.27 32.64 8.38
C GLU A 74 0.24 32.23 9.86
N CYS A 75 1.42 31.94 10.41
CA CYS A 75 1.63 32.19 11.84
C CYS A 75 1.78 33.71 11.98
N GLY A 76 0.65 34.40 12.11
CA GLY A 76 0.60 35.84 12.31
C GLY A 76 1.33 36.25 13.58
N ILE A 77 2.27 37.18 13.43
CA ILE A 77 2.66 38.19 14.42
C ILE A 77 2.81 39.54 13.72
#